data_AF-A0BEF3-F1
#
_entry.id   AF-A0BEF3-F1
#
_cell.length_a   1.000
_cell.length_b   1.000
_cell.length_c   1.000
_cell.angle_alpha   90.00
_cell.angle_beta   90.00
_cell.angle_gamma   90.00
#
_symmetry.space_group_name_H-M   'P 1'
#
loop_
_entity.id
_entity.type
_entity.pdbx_description
1 polymer ?
#
loop_
_entity_poly.entity_id
_entity_poly.type
_entity_poly.pdbx_seq_one_letter_code
_entity_poly.pdbx_strand_id
1 'polypeptide(L)'
;MINTNNVTIQIYNNGNPRKSMKVHYLRKETDRRKFMQMCSAVLEIRASRIFDQSGKEILDIDRIQMGGNYFISSGEEFNNYNSNFQNSSAESKQLVQYRISLLGMGSVGKSNLTTRWVNNEFFEEYSLTLLDKYTKRVIVGEQQCQIEISDTCGQEAYTSLRTQWMKDKEGLIFTYAINSLESFEDIKNTLLLFQQLFKMQDYVPSIVIVGNKTDLASERVIAYDEGKQLAAQFKALFYETSAKNGSNVNQMFTGLINDIIQQKQFKKVEEDVQNQKPGWCSLI
;
A
#
# COMPACT_ATOMS: atom_id res chain seq x y z
N MET A 1 11.43 24.97 11.12
CA MET A 1 10.06 25.29 10.68
C MET A 1 9.89 24.79 9.25
N ILE A 2 9.33 23.59 9.08
CA ILE A 2 9.13 22.98 7.75
C ILE A 2 7.71 23.37 7.32
N ASN A 3 7.60 24.08 6.22
CA ASN A 3 6.37 24.70 5.73
C ASN A 3 5.37 23.61 5.28
N THR A 4 4.25 23.45 6.00
CA THR A 4 3.28 22.34 5.93
C THR A 4 2.21 22.48 4.84
N ASN A 5 2.46 23.20 3.75
CA ASN A 5 1.42 23.59 2.79
C ASN A 5 1.58 22.98 1.37
N ASN A 6 2.24 21.83 1.23
CA ASN A 6 2.43 21.18 -0.08
C ASN A 6 1.41 20.05 -0.30
N VAL A 7 0.85 20.00 -1.50
CA VAL A 7 -0.08 18.97 -1.98
C VAL A 7 0.67 18.06 -2.94
N THR A 8 0.60 16.74 -2.73
CA THR A 8 1.20 15.77 -3.66
C THR A 8 0.19 15.44 -4.76
N ILE A 9 0.62 15.53 -6.03
CA ILE A 9 -0.23 15.28 -7.20
C ILE A 9 0.49 14.39 -8.22
N GLN A 10 -0.28 13.81 -9.14
CA GLN A 10 0.24 13.12 -10.31
C GLN A 10 -0.08 13.93 -11.57
N ILE A 11 0.95 14.25 -12.35
CA ILE A 11 0.81 14.95 -13.63
C ILE A 11 1.21 14.05 -14.79
N TYR A 12 0.48 14.17 -15.89
CA TYR A 12 0.61 13.36 -17.08
C TYR A 12 0.71 14.26 -18.32
N ASN A 13 1.48 13.86 -19.32
CA ASN A 13 1.40 14.45 -20.65
C ASN A 13 0.11 13.94 -21.33
N ASN A 14 -0.78 14.86 -21.69
CA ASN A 14 -2.06 14.56 -22.34
C ASN A 14 -1.91 13.92 -23.73
N GLY A 15 -0.75 13.94 -24.36
CA GLY A 15 -0.47 13.20 -25.61
C GLY A 15 0.03 11.77 -25.38
N ASN A 16 0.53 11.44 -24.19
CA ASN A 16 1.01 10.09 -23.85
C ASN A 16 1.02 9.83 -22.32
N PRO A 17 -0.15 9.68 -21.66
CA PRO A 17 -0.20 9.62 -20.20
C PRO A 17 0.54 8.41 -19.60
N ARG A 18 0.46 7.24 -20.26
CA ARG A 18 1.00 5.97 -19.73
C ARG A 18 2.52 6.00 -19.49
N LYS A 19 3.28 6.73 -20.31
CA LYS A 19 4.75 6.82 -20.20
C LYS A 19 5.26 8.08 -19.52
N SER A 20 4.37 9.03 -19.22
CA SER A 20 4.75 10.38 -18.79
C SER A 20 4.33 10.73 -17.36
N MET A 21 3.76 9.79 -16.62
CA MET A 21 3.36 10.03 -15.23
C MET A 21 4.57 10.51 -14.40
N LYS A 22 4.40 11.67 -13.75
CA LYS A 22 5.35 12.22 -12.78
C LYS A 22 4.61 12.60 -11.50
N VAL A 23 5.18 12.23 -10.36
CA VAL A 23 4.71 12.68 -9.05
C VAL A 23 5.33 14.06 -8.78
N HIS A 24 4.52 15.02 -8.34
CA HIS A 24 4.98 16.36 -8.03
C HIS A 24 4.43 16.89 -6.70
N TYR A 25 5.23 17.70 -6.01
CA TYR A 25 4.86 18.37 -4.78
C TYR A 25 4.50 19.83 -5.08
N LEU A 26 3.20 20.11 -5.16
CA LEU A 26 2.67 21.43 -5.45
C LEU A 26 2.54 22.25 -4.17
N ARG A 27 3.18 23.42 -4.08
CA ARG A 27 2.95 24.33 -2.94
C ARG A 27 1.57 24.98 -3.08
N LYS A 28 0.77 25.07 -2.01
CA LYS A 28 -0.56 25.70 -2.05
C LYS A 28 -0.56 27.14 -2.58
N GLU A 29 0.52 27.89 -2.38
CA GLU A 29 0.67 29.28 -2.86
C GLU A 29 1.16 29.37 -4.32
N THR A 30 1.23 28.25 -5.05
CA THR A 30 1.71 28.23 -6.43
C THR A 30 0.63 28.80 -7.34
N ASP A 31 0.92 29.94 -7.97
CA ASP A 31 0.06 30.49 -9.00
C ASP A 31 0.06 29.62 -10.28
N ARG A 32 -1.00 29.76 -11.08
CA ARG A 32 -1.18 28.98 -12.31
C ARG A 32 0.01 29.10 -13.27
N ARG A 33 0.65 30.27 -13.38
CA ARG A 33 1.76 30.48 -14.31
C ARG A 33 2.98 29.67 -13.88
N LYS A 34 3.34 29.70 -12.60
CA LYS A 34 4.43 28.89 -12.03
C LYS A 34 4.16 27.40 -12.17
N PHE A 35 2.92 26.99 -11.94
CA PHE A 35 2.52 25.60 -12.14
C PHE A 35 2.74 25.14 -13.59
N MET A 36 2.31 25.93 -14.57
CA MET A 36 2.48 25.56 -15.97
C MET A 36 3.95 25.55 -16.42
N GLN A 37 4.78 26.45 -15.89
CA GLN A 37 6.22 26.42 -16.12
C GLN A 37 6.85 25.14 -15.56
N MET A 38 6.45 24.75 -14.34
CA MET A 38 6.88 23.50 -13.72
C MET A 38 6.42 22.29 -14.53
N CYS A 39 5.14 22.21 -14.93
CA CYS A 39 4.66 21.11 -15.77
C CYS A 39 5.40 21.05 -17.10
N SER A 40 5.73 22.20 -17.71
CA SER A 40 6.49 22.24 -18.96
C SER A 40 7.88 21.62 -18.80
N ALA A 41 8.57 21.93 -17.69
CA ALA A 41 9.88 21.37 -17.40
C ALA A 41 9.82 19.88 -17.04
N VAL A 42 8.84 19.46 -16.24
CA VAL A 42 8.72 18.09 -15.72
C VAL A 42 8.26 17.10 -16.79
N LEU A 43 7.36 17.54 -17.68
CA LEU A 43 6.77 16.69 -18.73
C LEU A 43 7.42 16.89 -20.10
N GLU A 44 8.39 17.81 -20.21
CA GLU A 44 9.09 18.15 -21.46
C GLU A 44 8.12 18.54 -22.59
N ILE A 45 7.08 19.32 -22.25
CA ILE A 45 6.07 19.84 -23.19
C ILE A 45 5.87 21.34 -23.02
N ARG A 46 5.18 21.97 -23.99
CA ARG A 46 4.74 23.37 -23.85
C ARG A 46 3.40 23.41 -23.11
N ALA A 47 3.40 23.20 -21.80
CA ALA A 47 2.16 23.14 -21.02
C ALA A 47 1.30 24.40 -21.20
N SER A 48 0.02 24.23 -21.56
CA SER A 48 -0.92 25.34 -21.73
C SER A 48 -2.30 25.08 -21.11
N ARG A 49 -2.79 23.83 -21.11
CA ARG A 49 -4.08 23.45 -20.50
C ARG A 49 -3.91 22.34 -19.46
N ILE A 50 -4.85 22.27 -18.52
CA ILE A 50 -4.88 21.29 -17.42
C ILE A 50 -6.26 20.65 -17.43
N PHE A 51 -6.32 19.33 -17.37
CA PHE A 51 -7.57 18.58 -17.26
C PHE A 51 -7.53 17.66 -16.05
N ASP A 52 -8.68 17.42 -15.43
CA ASP A 52 -8.82 16.29 -14.50
C ASP A 52 -9.02 14.96 -15.24
N GLN A 53 -9.07 13.87 -14.48
CA GLN A 53 -9.31 12.52 -15.00
C GLN A 53 -10.68 12.31 -15.68
N SER A 54 -11.63 13.23 -15.49
CA SER A 54 -12.91 13.21 -16.21
C SER A 54 -12.84 13.93 -17.56
N GLY A 55 -11.71 14.57 -17.88
CA GLY A 55 -11.52 15.39 -19.06
C GLY A 55 -12.02 16.82 -18.90
N LYS A 56 -12.45 17.21 -17.69
CA LYS A 56 -12.88 18.58 -17.41
C LYS A 56 -11.65 19.48 -17.27
N GLU A 57 -11.68 20.61 -17.97
CA GLU A 57 -10.60 21.59 -17.91
C GLU A 57 -10.59 22.33 -16.57
N ILE A 58 -9.40 22.40 -15.97
CA ILE A 58 -9.14 23.10 -14.72
C ILE A 58 -8.50 24.45 -15.05
N LEU A 59 -9.31 25.49 -14.93
CA LEU A 59 -8.87 26.87 -15.13
C LEU A 59 -8.28 27.48 -13.86
N ASP A 60 -8.73 27.00 -12.70
CA ASP A 60 -8.35 27.49 -11.38
C ASP A 60 -7.55 26.42 -10.64
N ILE A 61 -6.31 26.75 -10.30
CA ILE A 61 -5.37 25.82 -9.67
C ILE A 61 -5.78 25.45 -8.24
N ASP A 62 -6.58 26.26 -7.57
CA ASP A 62 -7.07 25.97 -6.22
C ASP A 62 -8.02 24.77 -6.19
N ARG A 63 -8.52 24.34 -7.36
CA ARG A 63 -9.29 23.10 -7.53
C ARG A 63 -8.42 21.84 -7.58
N ILE A 64 -7.10 21.98 -7.60
CA ILE A 64 -6.18 20.84 -7.51
C ILE A 64 -6.19 20.30 -6.07
N GLN A 65 -6.45 19.00 -5.96
CA GLN A 65 -6.61 18.29 -4.71
C GLN A 65 -5.44 17.32 -4.48
N MET A 66 -5.23 16.98 -3.21
CA MET A 66 -4.24 15.99 -2.81
C MET A 66 -4.53 14.63 -3.43
N GLY A 67 -3.50 14.03 -4.03
CA GLY A 67 -3.60 12.74 -4.71
C GLY A 67 -4.33 12.78 -6.06
N GLY A 68 -4.66 13.97 -6.57
CA GLY A 68 -5.35 14.11 -7.86
C GLY A 68 -4.48 13.76 -9.07
N ASN A 69 -5.15 13.32 -10.13
CA ASN A 69 -4.58 13.04 -11.46
C ASN A 69 -4.88 14.17 -12.43
N TYR A 70 -3.84 14.80 -12.97
CA TYR A 70 -3.99 15.95 -13.85
C TYR A 70 -3.23 15.77 -15.16
N PHE A 71 -3.93 16.03 -16.26
CA PHE A 71 -3.43 15.85 -17.62
C PHE A 71 -3.08 17.20 -18.20
N ILE A 72 -1.83 17.36 -18.59
CA ILE A 72 -1.28 18.62 -19.07
C ILE A 72 -1.11 18.53 -20.59
N SER A 73 -1.73 19.46 -21.31
CA SER A 73 -1.72 19.49 -22.78
C SER A 73 -0.92 20.68 -23.30
N SER A 74 -0.44 20.59 -24.55
CA SER A 74 0.23 21.71 -25.24
C SER A 74 -0.74 22.67 -25.94
N GLY A 75 -2.05 22.43 -25.82
CA GLY A 75 -3.13 23.28 -26.32
C GLY A 75 -4.30 22.46 -26.87
N GLU A 76 -4.02 21.21 -27.21
CA GLU A 76 -5.01 20.22 -27.62
C GLU A 76 -6.03 19.94 -26.52
N GLU A 77 -7.22 19.52 -26.93
CA GLU A 77 -8.25 19.06 -26.00
C GLU A 77 -7.81 17.82 -25.22
N PHE A 78 -8.52 17.51 -24.14
CA PHE A 78 -8.29 16.27 -23.42
C PHE A 78 -8.45 15.10 -24.39
N ASN A 79 -7.37 14.36 -24.59
CA ASN A 79 -7.44 13.17 -25.41
C ASN A 79 -8.25 12.16 -24.61
N ASN A 80 -9.46 11.87 -25.10
CA ASN A 80 -10.33 10.92 -24.43
C ASN A 80 -9.71 9.52 -24.57
N TYR A 81 -8.86 9.12 -23.63
CA TYR A 81 -8.19 7.82 -23.58
C TYR A 81 -9.16 6.63 -23.33
N ASN A 82 -10.44 6.88 -23.53
CA ASN A 82 -11.57 6.00 -23.32
C ASN A 82 -11.98 5.28 -24.61
N SER A 83 -11.08 4.44 -25.08
CA SER A 83 -11.45 3.10 -25.56
C SER A 83 -10.84 1.99 -24.69
N ASN A 84 -9.94 2.32 -23.75
CA ASN A 84 -9.34 1.36 -22.80
C ASN A 84 -9.31 1.83 -21.33
N PHE A 85 -9.81 3.03 -21.00
CA PHE A 85 -10.01 3.48 -19.61
C PHE A 85 -11.49 3.58 -19.16
N GLN A 86 -12.48 3.47 -20.08
CA GLN A 86 -13.92 3.48 -19.76
C GLN A 86 -14.76 2.41 -20.50
N ASN A 87 -14.15 1.37 -21.08
CA ASN A 87 -14.91 0.17 -21.48
C ASN A 87 -14.99 -0.82 -20.31
N SER A 88 -15.87 -0.51 -19.36
CA SER A 88 -16.65 -1.50 -18.62
C SER A 88 -17.86 -0.81 -18.00
N SER A 89 -18.86 -0.47 -18.81
CA SER A 89 -20.21 -0.29 -18.27
C SER A 89 -20.86 -1.68 -18.19
N ALA A 90 -20.96 -2.20 -16.95
CA ALA A 90 -21.70 -3.39 -16.49
C ALA A 90 -21.25 -4.72 -17.13
N GLU A 91 -20.29 -5.46 -16.60
CA GLU A 91 -20.01 -5.74 -15.18
C GLU A 91 -19.20 -4.64 -14.50
N SER A 92 -19.66 -4.20 -13.33
CA SER A 92 -18.80 -3.48 -12.38
C SER A 92 -17.59 -4.36 -12.08
N LYS A 93 -16.45 -4.15 -12.76
CA LYS A 93 -15.17 -4.68 -12.30
C LYS A 93 -14.93 -4.04 -10.93
N GLN A 94 -15.38 -4.72 -9.89
CA GLN A 94 -15.14 -4.35 -8.50
C GLN A 94 -13.65 -4.06 -8.39
N LEU A 95 -13.35 -2.85 -7.94
CA LEU A 95 -11.99 -2.45 -7.67
C LEU A 95 -11.44 -3.46 -6.66
N VAL A 96 -10.43 -4.23 -7.07
CA VAL A 96 -9.98 -5.38 -6.29
C VAL A 96 -9.52 -4.90 -4.94
N GLN A 97 -10.18 -5.38 -3.89
CA GLN A 97 -9.90 -4.98 -2.53
C GLN A 97 -9.00 -6.04 -1.86
N TYR A 98 -7.97 -5.57 -1.17
CA TYR A 98 -7.12 -6.38 -0.30
C TYR A 98 -7.18 -5.85 1.11
N ARG A 99 -7.44 -6.73 2.07
CA ARG A 99 -7.53 -6.43 3.49
C ARG A 99 -6.23 -6.88 4.14
N ILE A 100 -5.60 -5.94 4.82
CA ILE A 100 -4.34 -6.13 5.53
C ILE A 100 -4.55 -5.80 7.00
N SER A 101 -3.94 -6.58 7.90
CA SER A 101 -3.88 -6.26 9.33
C SER A 101 -2.45 -6.09 9.79
N LEU A 102 -2.21 -5.09 10.63
CA LEU A 102 -0.94 -4.96 11.37
C LEU A 102 -1.11 -5.58 12.75
N LEU A 103 -0.15 -6.41 13.16
CA LEU A 103 -0.15 -7.16 14.40
C LEU A 103 1.18 -6.95 15.13
N GLY A 104 1.14 -7.00 16.45
CA GLY A 104 2.31 -6.87 17.33
C GLY A 104 2.00 -6.03 18.56
N MET A 105 2.93 -6.05 19.52
CA MET A 105 2.82 -5.39 20.80
C MET A 105 2.49 -3.88 20.71
N GLY A 106 2.03 -3.31 21.81
CA GLY A 106 1.85 -1.86 21.96
C GLY A 106 3.14 -1.11 21.66
N SER A 107 3.01 0.13 21.17
CA SER A 107 4.16 1.03 20.98
C SER A 107 5.25 0.60 19.98
N VAL A 108 5.09 -0.51 19.24
CA VAL A 108 6.03 -0.92 18.18
C VAL A 108 5.95 -0.04 16.93
N GLY A 109 4.91 0.80 16.81
CA GLY A 109 4.74 1.78 15.74
C GLY A 109 3.83 1.33 14.58
N LYS A 110 2.87 0.43 14.81
CA LYS A 110 1.88 -0.01 13.80
C LYS A 110 1.09 1.18 13.20
N SER A 111 0.55 2.03 14.06
CA SER A 111 -0.19 3.24 13.68
C SER A 111 0.68 4.23 12.91
N ASN A 112 1.93 4.40 13.34
CA ASN A 112 2.90 5.24 12.62
C ASN A 112 3.28 4.65 11.26
N LEU A 113 3.43 3.34 11.13
CA LEU A 113 3.67 2.71 9.82
C LEU A 113 2.49 2.91 8.88
N THR A 114 1.27 2.73 9.39
CA THR A 114 0.04 2.92 8.62
C THR A 114 -0.12 4.37 8.19
N THR A 115 -0.02 5.33 9.10
CA THR A 115 -0.13 6.76 8.78
C THR A 115 1.02 7.27 7.90
N ARG A 116 2.25 6.76 8.11
CA ARG A 116 3.38 7.05 7.22
C ARG A 116 3.11 6.55 5.81
N TRP A 117 2.55 5.36 5.65
CA TRP A 117 2.26 4.85 4.32
C TRP A 117 1.06 5.55 3.68
N VAL A 118 -0.03 5.78 4.43
CA VAL A 118 -1.27 6.35 3.88
C VAL A 118 -1.14 7.84 3.61
N ASN A 119 -0.66 8.61 4.59
CA ASN A 119 -0.64 10.07 4.57
C ASN A 119 0.76 10.67 4.37
N ASN A 120 1.82 9.87 4.44
CA ASN A 120 3.20 10.36 4.55
C ASN A 120 3.42 11.26 5.79
N GLU A 121 2.79 10.90 6.90
CA GLU A 121 2.85 11.61 8.17
C GLU A 121 3.49 10.73 9.26
N PHE A 122 4.01 11.38 10.31
CA PHE A 122 4.48 10.72 11.52
C PHE A 122 4.19 11.60 12.71
N PHE A 123 3.62 11.00 13.76
CA PHE A 123 3.26 11.66 15.00
C PHE A 123 4.10 11.06 16.13
N GLU A 124 4.80 11.90 16.90
CA GLU A 124 5.57 11.47 18.08
C GLU A 124 4.65 11.20 19.28
N GLU A 125 3.52 11.91 19.36
CA GLU A 125 2.53 11.70 20.41
C GLU A 125 1.79 10.38 20.20
N TYR A 126 1.83 9.53 21.23
CA TYR A 126 1.20 8.22 21.19
C TYR A 126 -0.27 8.32 21.61
N SER A 127 -1.19 8.20 20.65
CA SER A 127 -2.59 7.89 20.94
C SER A 127 -2.78 6.38 21.00
N LEU A 128 -3.54 5.90 21.99
CA LEU A 128 -3.88 4.49 22.09
C LEU A 128 -4.85 4.10 20.97
N THR A 129 -4.45 3.18 20.10
CA THR A 129 -5.34 2.61 19.08
C THR A 129 -6.15 1.45 19.65
N LEU A 130 -7.46 1.46 19.43
CA LEU A 130 -8.33 0.30 19.67
C LEU A 130 -8.40 -0.58 18.41
N LEU A 131 -8.93 -0.03 17.32
CA LEU A 131 -8.91 -0.59 15.98
C LEU A 131 -9.27 0.51 14.99
N ASP A 132 -8.31 0.96 14.19
CA ASP A 132 -8.56 1.96 13.16
C ASP A 132 -8.51 1.34 11.77
N LYS A 133 -9.43 1.77 10.91
CA LYS A 133 -9.49 1.33 9.51
C LYS A 133 -9.03 2.45 8.59
N TYR A 134 -8.00 2.15 7.82
CA TYR A 134 -7.50 3.04 6.78
C TYR A 134 -7.76 2.45 5.41
N THR A 135 -7.93 3.31 4.40
CA THR A 135 -8.10 2.88 3.02
C THR A 135 -7.18 3.68 2.12
N LYS A 136 -6.43 2.99 1.25
CA LYS A 136 -5.61 3.64 0.23
C LYS A 136 -5.77 2.94 -1.12
N ARG A 137 -6.00 3.72 -2.17
CA ARG A 137 -5.95 3.21 -3.55
C ARG A 137 -4.51 3.25 -4.04
N VAL A 138 -4.07 2.15 -4.62
CA VAL A 138 -2.72 2.01 -5.17
C VAL A 138 -2.76 1.32 -6.51
N ILE A 139 -1.72 1.55 -7.30
CA ILE A 139 -1.48 0.84 -8.56
C ILE A 139 -0.21 0.03 -8.33
N VAL A 140 -0.33 -1.30 -8.46
CA VAL A 140 0.78 -2.24 -8.29
C VAL A 140 0.86 -3.09 -9.54
N GLY A 141 1.95 -2.92 -10.31
CA GLY A 141 2.03 -3.42 -11.68
C GLY A 141 0.99 -2.72 -12.57
N GLU A 142 0.13 -3.50 -13.22
CA GLU A 142 -0.97 -3.00 -14.05
C GLU A 142 -2.33 -3.03 -13.32
N GLN A 143 -2.37 -3.49 -12.06
CA GLN A 143 -3.62 -3.65 -11.32
C GLN A 143 -3.86 -2.47 -10.37
N GLN A 144 -5.03 -1.84 -10.52
CA GLN A 144 -5.53 -0.88 -9.54
C GLN A 144 -6.27 -1.62 -8.42
N CYS A 145 -5.83 -1.43 -7.19
CA CYS A 145 -6.43 -2.06 -6.02
C CYS A 145 -6.68 -1.06 -4.89
N GLN A 146 -7.61 -1.43 -4.00
CA GLN A 146 -7.91 -0.70 -2.79
C GLN A 146 -7.46 -1.53 -1.60
N ILE A 147 -6.58 -0.95 -0.81
CA ILE A 147 -6.03 -1.59 0.38
C ILE A 147 -6.82 -1.08 1.58
N GLU A 148 -7.50 -1.99 2.27
CA GLU A 148 -8.09 -1.73 3.60
C GLU A 148 -7.09 -2.21 4.65
N ILE A 149 -6.59 -1.29 5.46
CA ILE A 149 -5.66 -1.58 6.55
C ILE A 149 -6.43 -1.54 7.87
N SER A 150 -6.33 -2.62 8.64
CA SER A 150 -6.74 -2.67 10.04
C SER A 150 -5.52 -2.44 10.93
N ASP A 151 -5.41 -1.24 11.49
CA ASP A 151 -4.43 -0.94 12.53
C ASP A 151 -4.99 -1.37 13.89
N THR A 152 -4.39 -2.40 14.48
CA THR A 152 -4.96 -3.05 15.67
C THR A 152 -4.36 -2.52 16.96
N CYS A 153 -5.12 -2.60 18.05
CA CYS A 153 -4.55 -2.43 19.38
C CYS A 153 -3.42 -3.44 19.60
N GLY A 154 -2.31 -2.98 20.20
CA GLY A 154 -1.20 -3.84 20.60
C GLY A 154 -1.21 -4.22 22.08
N GLN A 155 -2.22 -3.84 22.85
CA GLN A 155 -2.25 -4.14 24.28
C GLN A 155 -2.61 -5.59 24.55
N GLU A 156 -1.97 -6.17 25.57
CA GLU A 156 -2.16 -7.57 25.98
C GLU A 156 -3.62 -7.91 26.30
N ALA A 157 -4.38 -6.94 26.84
CA ALA A 157 -5.81 -7.10 27.15
C ALA A 157 -6.68 -7.50 25.95
N TYR A 158 -6.21 -7.25 24.72
CA TYR A 158 -6.93 -7.57 23.47
C TYR A 158 -6.34 -8.78 22.73
N THR A 159 -5.49 -9.58 23.38
CA THR A 159 -4.85 -10.76 22.76
C THR A 159 -5.88 -11.78 22.24
N SER A 160 -7.03 -11.90 22.90
CA SER A 160 -8.14 -12.75 22.46
C SER A 160 -8.75 -12.35 21.11
N LEU A 161 -8.58 -11.08 20.69
CA LEU A 161 -9.05 -10.56 19.41
C LEU A 161 -8.05 -10.80 18.26
N ARG A 162 -6.82 -11.23 18.55
CA ARG A 162 -5.78 -11.44 17.51
C ARG A 162 -6.24 -12.42 16.43
N THR A 163 -6.91 -13.50 16.83
CA THR A 163 -7.50 -14.46 15.88
C THR A 163 -8.51 -13.79 14.94
N GLN A 164 -9.33 -12.86 15.45
CA GLN A 164 -10.30 -12.13 14.61
C GLN A 164 -9.60 -11.17 13.65
N TRP A 165 -8.50 -10.53 14.09
CA TRP A 165 -7.74 -9.62 13.23
C TRP A 165 -6.97 -10.33 12.10
N MET A 166 -6.68 -11.63 12.26
CA MET A 166 -6.03 -12.45 11.24
C MET A 166 -7.02 -13.02 10.21
N LYS A 167 -8.27 -13.25 10.61
CA LYS A 167 -9.31 -13.84 9.74
C LYS A 167 -9.70 -12.88 8.61
N ASP A 168 -10.06 -13.47 7.47
CA ASP A 168 -10.55 -12.76 6.28
C ASP A 168 -9.60 -11.66 5.80
N LYS A 169 -8.28 -11.89 5.94
CA LYS A 169 -7.23 -11.02 5.42
C LYS A 169 -6.52 -11.69 4.27
N GLU A 170 -6.09 -10.86 3.33
CA GLU A 170 -5.19 -11.27 2.27
C GLU A 170 -3.72 -11.07 2.67
N GLY A 171 -3.43 -10.13 3.56
CA GLY A 171 -2.08 -9.86 4.06
C GLY A 171 -2.01 -9.62 5.56
N LEU A 172 -0.92 -10.06 6.20
CA LEU A 172 -0.63 -9.79 7.61
C LEU A 172 0.77 -9.21 7.78
N ILE A 173 0.87 -8.16 8.59
CA ILE A 173 2.13 -7.48 8.92
C ILE A 173 2.43 -7.71 10.40
N PHE A 174 3.45 -8.50 10.72
CA PHE A 174 3.91 -8.75 12.08
C PHE A 174 5.03 -7.77 12.43
N THR A 175 4.75 -6.82 13.32
CA THR A 175 5.65 -5.70 13.61
C THR A 175 6.24 -5.82 15.00
N TYR A 176 7.57 -5.76 15.10
CA TYR A 176 8.30 -5.57 16.35
C TYR A 176 9.15 -4.30 16.27
N ALA A 177 9.66 -3.82 17.40
CA ALA A 177 10.62 -2.73 17.43
C ALA A 177 12.04 -3.29 17.66
N ILE A 178 13.02 -2.84 16.87
CA ILE A 178 14.40 -3.36 16.97
C ILE A 178 15.07 -3.11 18.33
N ASN A 179 14.53 -2.16 19.11
CA ASN A 179 14.97 -1.81 20.46
C ASN A 179 14.13 -2.46 21.57
N SER A 180 13.31 -3.47 21.27
CA SER A 180 12.49 -4.18 22.26
C SER A 180 12.47 -5.69 22.02
N LEU A 181 13.20 -6.44 22.85
CA LEU A 181 13.22 -7.91 22.86
C LEU A 181 11.83 -8.48 23.17
N GLU A 182 11.11 -7.89 24.11
CA GLU A 182 9.75 -8.27 24.46
C GLU A 182 8.82 -8.24 23.24
N SER A 183 8.89 -7.17 22.43
CA SER A 183 8.10 -7.08 21.20
C SER A 183 8.46 -8.14 20.16
N PHE A 184 9.73 -8.59 20.15
CA PHE A 184 10.19 -9.66 19.25
C PHE A 184 9.68 -11.03 19.70
N GLU A 185 9.68 -11.30 21.01
CA GLU A 185 9.06 -12.53 21.55
C GLU A 185 7.53 -12.54 21.37
N ASP A 186 6.87 -11.39 21.51
CA ASP A 186 5.42 -11.26 21.23
C ASP A 186 5.06 -11.65 19.80
N ILE A 187 5.83 -11.19 18.80
CA ILE A 187 5.54 -11.57 17.41
C ILE A 187 5.84 -13.05 17.14
N LYS A 188 6.84 -13.67 17.80
CA LYS A 188 7.08 -15.12 17.69
C LYS A 188 5.87 -15.91 18.16
N ASN A 189 5.33 -15.57 19.32
CA ASN A 189 4.11 -16.20 19.84
C ASN A 189 2.90 -15.98 18.91
N THR A 190 2.78 -14.78 18.36
CA THR A 190 1.70 -14.44 17.40
C THR A 190 1.83 -15.21 16.09
N LEU A 191 3.05 -15.45 15.61
CA LEU A 191 3.35 -16.24 14.42
C LEU A 191 3.06 -17.73 14.64
N LEU A 192 3.32 -18.27 15.84
CA LEU A 192 2.91 -19.63 16.20
C LEU A 192 1.38 -19.78 16.20
N LEU A 193 0.65 -18.80 16.74
CA LEU A 193 -0.81 -18.77 16.65
C LEU A 193 -1.29 -18.71 15.20
N PHE A 194 -0.66 -17.89 14.36
CA PHE A 194 -0.93 -17.84 12.93
C PHE A 194 -0.76 -19.22 12.26
N GLN A 195 0.36 -19.90 12.51
CA GLN A 195 0.57 -21.26 11.99
C GLN A 195 -0.54 -22.22 12.43
N GLN A 196 -0.96 -22.17 13.70
CA GLN A 196 -2.05 -23.01 14.20
C GLN A 196 -3.38 -22.73 13.48
N LEU A 197 -3.71 -21.45 13.26
CA LEU A 197 -4.96 -21.03 12.63
C LEU A 197 -5.04 -21.40 11.14
N PHE A 198 -3.92 -21.35 10.43
CA PHE A 198 -3.87 -21.52 8.97
C PHE A 198 -3.30 -22.88 8.51
N LYS A 199 -2.88 -23.76 9.44
CA LYS A 199 -2.29 -25.08 9.11
C LYS A 199 -3.14 -25.94 8.18
N MET A 200 -4.46 -25.89 8.34
CA MET A 200 -5.42 -26.73 7.60
C MET A 200 -6.28 -25.91 6.63
N GLN A 201 -5.92 -24.65 6.37
CA GLN A 201 -6.68 -23.79 5.49
C GLN A 201 -6.17 -23.89 4.06
N ASP A 202 -7.09 -23.97 3.09
CA ASP A 202 -6.73 -23.98 1.67
C ASP A 202 -6.06 -22.67 1.25
N TYR A 203 -6.43 -21.56 1.90
CA TYR A 203 -5.82 -20.25 1.69
C TYR A 203 -5.07 -19.79 2.94
N VAL A 204 -3.79 -19.49 2.76
CA VAL A 204 -2.91 -18.89 3.78
C VAL A 204 -2.57 -17.48 3.30
N PRO A 205 -2.83 -16.42 4.08
CA PRO A 205 -2.54 -15.05 3.64
C PRO A 205 -1.04 -14.82 3.50
N SER A 206 -0.65 -13.89 2.64
CA SER A 206 0.72 -13.41 2.53
C SER A 206 1.14 -12.73 3.84
N ILE A 207 2.35 -13.00 4.31
CA ILE A 207 2.84 -12.45 5.57
C ILE A 207 4.18 -11.74 5.41
N VAL A 208 4.35 -10.66 6.17
CA VAL A 208 5.61 -9.93 6.28
C VAL A 208 5.96 -9.69 7.75
N ILE A 209 7.22 -9.92 8.10
CA ILE A 209 7.79 -9.57 9.40
C ILE A 209 8.55 -8.25 9.27
N VAL A 210 8.29 -7.32 10.19
CA VAL A 210 8.80 -5.96 10.14
C VAL A 210 9.54 -5.61 11.42
N GLY A 211 10.85 -5.37 11.30
CA GLY A 211 11.67 -4.77 12.35
C GLY A 211 11.62 -3.25 12.26
N ASN A 212 10.74 -2.62 13.01
CA ASN A 212 10.52 -1.17 12.96
C ASN A 212 11.46 -0.41 13.90
N LYS A 213 11.50 0.92 13.73
CA LYS A 213 12.33 1.88 14.50
C LYS A 213 13.83 1.78 14.24
N THR A 214 14.23 1.51 13.00
CA THR A 214 15.65 1.52 12.59
C THR A 214 16.36 2.86 12.80
N ASP A 215 15.61 3.96 12.97
CA ASP A 215 16.14 5.24 13.40
C ASP A 215 16.76 5.21 14.81
N LEU A 216 16.42 4.22 15.65
CA LEU A 216 16.98 3.99 16.97
C LEU A 216 18.10 2.94 16.97
N ALA A 217 18.98 2.98 15.96
CA ALA A 217 20.03 1.97 15.78
C ALA A 217 20.96 1.81 17.00
N SER A 218 21.20 2.87 17.76
CA SER A 218 22.00 2.85 19.00
C SER A 218 21.34 2.10 20.16
N GLU A 219 20.02 1.93 20.11
CA GLU A 219 19.23 1.19 21.12
C GLU A 219 18.89 -0.23 20.65
N ARG A 220 19.47 -0.68 19.53
CA ARG A 220 19.16 -1.99 18.96
C ARG A 220 19.49 -3.11 19.94
N VAL A 221 18.51 -3.98 20.17
CA VAL A 221 18.67 -5.22 20.94
C VAL A 221 18.39 -6.48 20.12
N ILE A 222 17.82 -6.33 18.93
CA ILE A 222 17.56 -7.43 17.98
C ILE A 222 18.40 -7.23 16.72
N ALA A 223 19.23 -8.21 16.39
CA ALA A 223 20.03 -8.17 15.19
C ALA A 223 19.17 -8.33 13.94
N TYR A 224 19.62 -7.73 12.82
CA TYR A 224 18.96 -7.86 11.53
C TYR A 224 18.77 -9.34 11.13
N ASP A 225 19.80 -10.15 11.35
CA ASP A 225 19.79 -11.56 10.99
C ASP A 225 18.80 -12.39 11.82
N GLU A 226 18.50 -12.02 13.06
CA GLU A 226 17.48 -12.71 13.87
C GLU A 226 16.08 -12.54 13.27
N GLY A 227 15.73 -11.30 12.89
CA GLY A 227 14.46 -11.02 12.22
C GLY A 227 14.36 -11.71 10.85
N LYS A 228 15.46 -11.71 10.08
CA LYS A 228 15.53 -12.39 8.78
C LYS A 228 15.41 -13.91 8.90
N GLN A 229 16.07 -14.52 9.89
CA GLN A 229 15.96 -15.95 10.16
C GLN A 229 14.54 -16.34 10.57
N LEU A 230 13.91 -15.54 11.44
CA LEU A 230 12.51 -15.75 11.81
C LEU A 230 11.60 -15.70 10.58
N ALA A 231 11.77 -14.71 9.70
CA ALA A 231 10.97 -14.63 8.47
C ALA A 231 11.16 -15.86 7.57
N ALA A 232 12.40 -16.36 7.43
CA ALA A 232 12.67 -17.56 6.65
C ALA A 232 11.96 -18.81 7.20
N GLN A 233 11.89 -18.97 8.53
CA GLN A 233 11.18 -20.09 9.17
C GLN A 233 9.69 -20.10 8.84
N PHE A 234 9.09 -18.93 8.68
CA PHE A 234 7.66 -18.77 8.39
C PHE A 234 7.37 -18.53 6.90
N LYS A 235 8.40 -18.59 6.03
CA LYS A 235 8.31 -18.23 4.61
C LYS A 235 7.69 -16.83 4.39
N ALA A 236 8.00 -15.91 5.29
CA ALA A 236 7.53 -14.53 5.28
C ALA A 236 8.51 -13.62 4.53
N LEU A 237 7.99 -12.52 3.98
CA LEU A 237 8.84 -11.39 3.60
C LEU A 237 9.45 -10.76 4.86
N PHE A 238 10.62 -10.13 4.73
CA PHE A 238 11.28 -9.41 5.83
C PHE A 238 11.71 -8.01 5.41
N TYR A 239 11.38 -7.03 6.23
CA TYR A 239 11.86 -5.66 6.09
C TYR A 239 12.23 -5.09 7.44
N GLU A 240 13.30 -4.29 7.49
CA GLU A 240 13.46 -3.34 8.57
C GLU A 240 13.03 -1.95 8.11
N THR A 241 12.27 -1.25 8.93
CA THR A 241 11.63 0.03 8.59
C THR A 241 11.90 1.10 9.63
N SER A 242 11.66 2.35 9.25
CA SER A 242 11.45 3.43 10.22
C SER A 242 10.25 4.25 9.79
N ALA A 243 9.19 4.20 10.59
CA ALA A 243 8.04 5.08 10.38
C ALA A 243 8.40 6.56 10.56
N LYS A 244 9.42 6.86 11.40
CA LYS A 244 9.89 8.22 11.68
C LYS A 244 10.45 8.88 10.42
N ASN A 245 11.42 8.25 9.76
CA ASN A 245 12.06 8.80 8.56
C ASN A 245 11.48 8.27 7.24
N GLY A 246 10.56 7.30 7.28
CA GLY A 246 9.91 6.71 6.11
C GLY A 246 10.71 5.59 5.42
N SER A 247 11.87 5.21 5.95
CA SER A 247 12.72 4.18 5.37
C SER A 247 11.99 2.84 5.24
N ASN A 248 12.04 2.27 4.04
CA ASN A 248 11.45 0.99 3.64
C ASN A 248 9.93 0.84 3.84
N VAL A 249 9.21 1.87 4.28
CA VAL A 249 7.76 1.76 4.53
C VAL A 249 7.01 1.47 3.23
N ASN A 250 7.27 2.23 2.18
CA ASN A 250 6.63 1.99 0.87
C ASN A 250 7.02 0.63 0.29
N GLN A 251 8.30 0.27 0.36
CA GLN A 251 8.84 -0.99 -0.14
C GLN A 251 8.18 -2.19 0.56
N MET A 252 8.00 -2.12 1.88
CA MET A 252 7.35 -3.17 2.66
C MET A 252 5.89 -3.38 2.23
N PHE A 253 5.09 -2.30 2.18
CA PHE A 253 3.69 -2.42 1.76
C PHE A 253 3.55 -2.86 0.30
N THR A 254 4.35 -2.29 -0.62
CA THR A 254 4.35 -2.70 -2.03
C THR A 254 4.79 -4.16 -2.19
N GLY A 255 5.80 -4.60 -1.44
CA GLY A 255 6.26 -5.98 -1.44
C GLY A 255 5.17 -6.96 -1.01
N LEU A 256 4.47 -6.66 0.10
CA LEU A 256 3.34 -7.46 0.56
C LEU A 256 2.20 -7.50 -0.47
N ILE A 257 1.83 -6.36 -1.06
CA ILE A 257 0.74 -6.31 -2.05
C ILE A 257 1.10 -7.11 -3.30
N ASN A 258 2.36 -7.03 -3.77
CA ASN A 258 2.84 -7.85 -4.88
C ASN A 258 2.72 -9.34 -4.58
N ASP A 259 3.11 -9.77 -3.37
CA ASP A 259 3.03 -11.17 -2.96
C ASP A 259 1.58 -11.67 -2.94
N ILE A 260 0.65 -10.87 -2.41
CA ILE A 260 -0.80 -11.16 -2.42
C ILE A 260 -1.32 -11.35 -3.86
N ILE A 261 -0.94 -10.45 -4.76
CA ILE A 261 -1.37 -10.49 -6.17
C ILE A 261 -0.85 -11.76 -6.83
N GLN A 262 0.44 -12.07 -6.66
CA GLN A 262 1.06 -13.27 -7.23
C GLN A 262 0.37 -14.53 -6.70
N GLN A 263 0.18 -14.65 -5.39
CA GLN A 263 -0.47 -15.80 -4.78
C GLN A 263 -1.88 -16.04 -5.33
N LYS A 264 -2.68 -14.98 -5.51
CA LYS A 264 -4.02 -15.09 -6.09
C LYS A 264 -4.00 -15.45 -7.57
N GLN A 265 -3.01 -14.99 -8.33
CA GLN A 265 -2.85 -15.36 -9.73
C GLN A 265 -2.48 -16.85 -9.87
N PHE A 266 -1.56 -17.36 -9.05
CA PHE A 266 -1.19 -18.78 -9.06
C PHE A 266 -2.39 -19.69 -8.78
N LYS A 267 -3.22 -19.36 -7.76
CA LYS A 267 -4.42 -20.13 -7.45
C LYS A 267 -5.45 -20.17 -8.58
N LYS A 268 -5.68 -19.04 -9.26
CA LYS A 268 -6.58 -19.02 -10.43
C LYS A 268 -6.10 -19.96 -11.53
N VAL A 269 -4.80 -19.97 -11.81
CA VAL A 269 -4.23 -20.86 -12.82
C VAL A 269 -4.40 -22.33 -12.43
N GLU A 270 -4.19 -22.68 -11.15
CA GLU A 270 -4.41 -24.05 -10.66
C GLU A 270 -5.88 -24.50 -10.80
N GLU A 271 -6.83 -23.62 -10.45
CA GLU A 271 -8.27 -23.88 -10.58
C GLU A 271 -8.67 -24.05 -12.06
N ASP A 272 -8.17 -23.19 -12.96
CA ASP A 272 -8.45 -23.26 -14.40
C ASP A 272 -7.89 -24.56 -15.02
N VAL A 273 -6.69 -24.98 -14.61
CA VAL A 273 -6.07 -26.24 -15.07
C VAL A 273 -6.84 -27.46 -14.56
N GLN A 274 -7.34 -27.44 -13.33
CA GLN A 274 -8.16 -28.53 -12.79
C GLN A 274 -9.52 -28.64 -13.50
N ASN A 275 -10.14 -27.50 -13.82
CA ASN A 275 -11.43 -27.43 -14.50
C ASN A 275 -11.36 -27.80 -16.00
N GLN A 276 -10.17 -27.83 -16.61
CA GLN A 276 -9.96 -28.21 -18.02
C GLN A 276 -9.66 -29.70 -18.25
N LYS A 277 -9.64 -30.56 -17.21
CA LYS A 277 -9.52 -32.02 -17.42
C LYS A 277 -10.83 -32.59 -17.98
N PRO A 278 -10.88 -33.09 -19.23
CA PRO A 278 -12.11 -33.66 -19.78
C PRO A 278 -12.47 -34.94 -19.00
N GLY A 279 -13.74 -35.06 -18.63
CA GLY A 279 -14.29 -36.28 -18.03
C GLY A 279 -14.01 -37.47 -18.94
N TRP A 280 -13.20 -38.41 -18.47
CA TRP A 280 -13.08 -39.70 -19.13
C TRP A 280 -14.41 -40.43 -19.00
N CYS A 281 -15.18 -40.41 -20.08
CA CYS A 281 -16.07 -41.50 -20.43
C CYS A 281 -15.28 -42.80 -20.44
N SER A 282 -15.77 -43.80 -19.71
CA SER A 282 -15.63 -45.19 -20.10
C SER A 282 -17.02 -45.81 -20.12
N LEU A 283 -17.69 -45.62 -21.26
CA LEU A 283 -18.44 -46.69 -21.90
C LEU A 283 -17.42 -47.76 -22.29
N ILE A 284 -17.50 -48.92 -21.65
CA ILE A 284 -17.70 -50.27 -22.21
C ILE A 284 -17.91 -51.20 -21.01
#